data_AF-A0A7V1PWF4-F1
#
_entry.id   AF-A0A7V1PWF4-F1
#
_cell.length_a   1.000
_cell.length_b   1.000
_cell.length_c   1.000
_cell.angle_alpha   90.00
_cell.angle_beta   90.00
_cell.angle_gamma   90.00
#
_symmetry.space_group_name_H-M   'P 1'
#
loop_
_entity.id
_entity.type
_entity.pdbx_description
1 polymer ?
#
loop_
_entity_poly.entity_id
_entity_poly.type
_entity_poly.pdbx_seq_one_letter_code
_entity_poly.pdbx_strand_id
1 'polypeptide(L)'
;IKEYTYDLLKHSKLGIIKSGTSTLEAGLFNLPMVIVYKTNYLTYLIGKNIIKLDYIGLVNIVLGKKVVPELIQNSVSSETIYNECKNILSDRQIYFSIKNDLNPLKEKLGSKGASEKAAKIIYDCLK
;
A
#
# COMPACT_ATOMS: atom_id res chain seq x y z
N ILE A 1 -18.68 -1.59 -2.90
CA ILE A 1 -19.38 -1.19 -4.15
C ILE A 1 -18.50 -1.67 -5.29
N LYS A 2 -18.88 -2.72 -6.04
CA LYS A 2 -18.09 -3.16 -7.19
C LYS A 2 -18.10 -2.03 -8.24
N GLU A 3 -17.01 -1.86 -8.98
CA GLU A 3 -16.81 -0.88 -10.07
C GLU A 3 -16.47 0.57 -9.69
N TYR A 4 -16.67 1.00 -8.44
CA TYR A 4 -16.39 2.38 -8.01
C TYR A 4 -15.13 2.53 -7.14
N THR A 5 -14.22 1.57 -7.17
CA THR A 5 -13.05 1.54 -6.27
C THR A 5 -12.21 2.81 -6.37
N TYR A 6 -11.90 3.29 -7.58
CA TYR A 6 -11.05 4.47 -7.77
C TYR A 6 -11.74 5.77 -7.35
N ASP A 7 -13.05 5.89 -7.60
CA ASP A 7 -13.82 7.03 -7.10
C ASP A 7 -13.85 7.05 -5.56
N LEU A 8 -14.03 5.89 -4.94
CA LEU A 8 -13.97 5.77 -3.48
C LEU A 8 -12.60 6.16 -2.94
N LEU A 9 -11.50 5.70 -3.54
CA LEU A 9 -10.15 6.07 -3.12
C LEU A 9 -9.90 7.57 -3.26
N LYS A 10 -10.36 8.18 -4.35
CA LYS A 10 -10.20 9.61 -4.65
C LYS A 10 -10.97 10.51 -3.66
N HIS A 11 -12.15 10.08 -3.22
CA HIS A 11 -13.03 10.87 -2.36
C HIS A 11 -12.94 10.53 -0.87
N SER A 12 -12.22 9.46 -0.52
CA SER A 12 -11.98 9.06 0.86
C SER A 12 -10.94 9.96 1.53
N LYS A 13 -11.06 10.14 2.86
CA LYS A 13 -10.06 10.87 3.67
C LYS A 13 -8.94 9.95 4.19
N LEU A 14 -9.29 8.69 4.46
CA LEU A 14 -8.41 7.64 4.98
C LEU A 14 -8.91 6.29 4.45
N GLY A 15 -8.00 5.34 4.18
CA GLY A 15 -8.33 3.96 3.85
C GLY A 15 -7.82 2.94 4.87
N ILE A 16 -8.60 1.91 5.18
CA ILE A 16 -8.08 0.68 5.81
C ILE A 16 -7.92 -0.34 4.69
N ILE A 17 -6.68 -0.71 4.38
CA ILE A 17 -6.36 -1.37 3.11
C ILE A 17 -5.63 -2.69 3.37
N LYS A 18 -6.07 -3.76 2.70
CA LYS A 18 -5.37 -5.04 2.76
C LYS A 18 -3.96 -4.92 2.15
N SER A 19 -3.01 -5.67 2.67
CA SER A 19 -1.71 -5.79 2.00
C SER A 19 -1.86 -6.31 0.56
N GLY A 20 -1.22 -5.64 -0.40
CA GLY A 20 -1.26 -5.96 -1.83
C GLY A 20 -1.25 -4.71 -2.73
N THR A 21 -1.57 -4.90 -4.00
CA THR A 21 -1.58 -3.83 -5.04
C THR A 21 -2.52 -2.68 -4.73
N SER A 22 -3.58 -2.93 -3.96
CA SER A 22 -4.51 -1.91 -3.44
C SER A 22 -3.81 -0.81 -2.64
N THR A 23 -2.65 -1.10 -2.03
CA THR A 23 -1.85 -0.09 -1.33
C THR A 23 -1.18 0.89 -2.30
N LEU A 24 -0.74 0.43 -3.47
CA LEU A 24 -0.21 1.29 -4.52
C LEU A 24 -1.33 2.12 -5.17
N GLU A 25 -2.47 1.50 -5.46
CA GLU A 25 -3.62 2.20 -6.03
C GLU A 25 -4.06 3.36 -5.13
N ALA A 26 -4.22 3.11 -3.82
CA ALA A 26 -4.56 4.15 -2.86
C ALA A 26 -3.47 5.22 -2.72
N GLY A 27 -2.20 4.80 -2.70
CA GLY A 27 -1.06 5.73 -2.63
C GLY A 27 -1.01 6.66 -3.85
N LEU A 28 -1.35 6.16 -5.05
CA LEU A 28 -1.44 6.95 -6.27
C LEU A 28 -2.55 8.00 -6.24
N PHE A 29 -3.61 7.79 -5.45
CA PHE A 29 -4.62 8.81 -5.13
C PHE A 29 -4.21 9.73 -3.98
N ASN A 30 -2.99 9.60 -3.48
CA ASN A 30 -2.48 10.31 -2.31
C ASN A 30 -3.39 10.16 -1.07
N LEU A 31 -3.95 8.96 -0.89
CA LEU A 31 -4.85 8.64 0.22
C LEU A 31 -4.03 8.11 1.41
N PRO A 32 -4.02 8.80 2.57
CA PRO A 32 -3.50 8.22 3.80
C PRO A 32 -4.21 6.92 4.12
N MET A 33 -3.49 5.92 4.64
CA MET A 33 -4.05 4.60 4.87
C MET A 33 -3.45 3.91 6.09
N VAL A 34 -4.14 2.89 6.59
CA VAL A 34 -3.63 1.90 7.54
C VAL A 34 -3.65 0.55 6.83
N ILE A 35 -2.49 -0.10 6.75
CA ILE A 35 -2.38 -1.40 6.09
C ILE A 35 -2.69 -2.49 7.09
N VAL A 36 -3.58 -3.41 6.71
CA VAL A 36 -3.94 -4.56 7.53
C VAL A 36 -3.59 -5.87 6.81
N TYR A 37 -2.99 -6.79 7.55
CA TYR A 37 -2.70 -8.13 7.06
C TYR A 37 -2.98 -9.17 8.13
N LYS A 38 -4.00 -10.00 7.89
CA LYS A 38 -4.39 -11.09 8.77
C LYS A 38 -4.66 -12.34 7.93
N THR A 39 -3.77 -13.33 8.03
CA THR A 39 -3.89 -14.63 7.35
C THR A 39 -3.79 -15.77 8.34
N ASN A 40 -3.98 -17.01 7.87
CA ASN A 40 -3.66 -18.19 8.67
C ASN A 40 -2.22 -18.09 9.20
N TYR A 41 -2.07 -18.33 10.51
CA TYR A 41 -0.81 -18.21 11.25
C TYR A 41 0.29 -19.11 10.67
N LEU A 42 -0.06 -20.33 10.24
CA LEU A 42 0.91 -21.28 9.67
C LEU A 42 1.45 -20.79 8.32
N THR A 43 0.58 -20.28 7.44
CA THR A 43 0.96 -19.67 6.16
C THR A 43 1.89 -18.47 6.37
N TYR A 44 1.61 -17.65 7.38
CA TYR A 44 2.44 -16.49 7.71
C TYR A 44 3.82 -16.90 8.22
N LEU A 45 3.92 -17.89 9.11
CA LEU A 45 5.21 -18.34 9.65
C LEU A 45 6.13 -18.90 8.55
N ILE A 46 5.57 -19.67 7.61
CA ILE A 46 6.34 -20.20 6.48
C ILE A 46 6.80 -19.05 5.57
N GLY A 47 5.89 -18.13 5.23
CA GLY A 47 6.22 -16.98 4.37
C GLY A 47 7.23 -16.03 5.00
N LYS A 48 7.13 -15.75 6.31
CA LYS A 48 8.01 -14.80 7.02
C LYS A 48 9.47 -15.23 7.02
N ASN A 49 9.75 -16.53 7.12
CA ASN A 49 11.13 -17.03 7.14
C ASN A 49 11.79 -17.01 5.75
N ILE A 50 10.97 -16.96 4.68
CA ILE A 50 11.44 -16.94 3.29
C ILE A 50 11.59 -15.49 2.79
N ILE A 51 10.79 -14.56 3.30
CA ILE A 51 10.70 -13.17 2.83
C ILE A 51 11.54 -12.25 3.73
N LYS A 52 12.71 -11.81 3.23
CA LYS A 52 13.54 -10.76 3.86
C LYS A 52 13.08 -9.37 3.41
N LEU A 53 11.93 -8.91 3.90
CA LEU A 53 11.44 -7.56 3.64
C LEU A 53 11.11 -6.85 4.95
N ASP A 54 11.55 -5.60 5.09
CA ASP A 54 11.27 -4.75 6.25
C ASP A 54 9.79 -4.30 6.31
N TYR A 55 9.10 -4.40 5.17
CA TYR A 55 7.70 -3.98 4.98
C TYR A 55 6.94 -5.03 4.18
N ILE A 56 5.64 -5.16 4.42
CA ILE A 56 4.75 -6.01 3.60
C ILE A 56 3.88 -5.19 2.65
N GLY A 57 3.61 -3.93 2.97
CA GLY A 57 2.84 -3.03 2.14
C GLY A 57 3.65 -2.59 0.93
N LEU A 58 3.15 -2.84 -0.28
CA LEU A 58 3.87 -2.46 -1.51
C LEU A 58 4.20 -0.96 -1.56
N VAL A 59 3.33 -0.11 -1.00
CA VAL A 59 3.60 1.33 -0.89
C VAL A 59 4.85 1.64 -0.06
N ASN A 60 5.02 1.01 1.11
CA ASN A 60 6.19 1.19 1.96
C ASN A 60 7.45 0.56 1.34
N ILE A 61 7.31 -0.61 0.70
CA ILE A 61 8.40 -1.29 -0.03
C ILE A 61 8.94 -0.40 -1.14
N VAL A 62 8.07 0.11 -2.02
CA VAL A 62 8.48 0.95 -3.16
C VAL A 62 9.13 2.24 -2.67
N LEU A 63 8.57 2.85 -1.61
CA LEU A 63 9.10 4.09 -1.04
C LEU A 63 10.37 3.86 -0.22
N GLY A 64 10.65 2.63 0.22
CA GLY A 64 11.84 2.26 0.98
C GLY A 64 11.80 2.73 2.44
N LYS A 65 10.64 3.14 2.94
CA LYS A 65 10.44 3.61 4.31
C LYS A 65 9.01 3.33 4.77
N LYS A 66 8.80 3.31 6.09
CA LYS A 66 7.47 3.22 6.69
C LYS A 66 6.71 4.54 6.52
N VAL A 67 6.02 4.70 5.38
CA VAL A 67 5.18 5.87 5.08
C VAL A 67 3.83 5.78 5.78
N VAL A 68 3.27 4.58 5.85
CA VAL A 68 1.99 4.30 6.51
C VAL A 68 2.11 3.16 7.51
N PRO A 69 1.29 3.13 8.59
CA PRO A 69 1.31 2.05 9.55
C PRO A 69 0.89 0.71 8.93
N GLU A 70 1.56 -0.36 9.34
CA GLU A 70 1.25 -1.74 8.98
C GLU A 70 0.88 -2.53 10.24
N LEU A 71 -0.35 -3.01 10.30
CA LEU A 71 -0.86 -3.87 11.35
C LEU A 71 -0.86 -5.31 10.82
N ILE A 72 -0.02 -6.15 11.42
CA ILE A 72 0.28 -7.49 10.93
C ILE A 72 -0.09 -8.54 11.98
N GLN A 73 -0.85 -9.56 11.58
CA GLN A 73 -1.24 -10.71 12.41
C GLN A 73 -1.79 -10.30 13.79
N ASN A 74 -1.01 -10.49 14.86
CA ASN A 74 -1.41 -10.21 16.23
C ASN A 74 -1.62 -8.72 16.50
N SER A 75 -1.00 -7.84 15.71
CA SER A 75 -1.23 -6.39 15.79
C SER A 75 -2.57 -5.96 15.18
N VAL A 76 -3.32 -6.87 14.53
CA VAL A 76 -4.62 -6.57 13.92
C VAL A 76 -5.74 -6.85 14.92
N SER A 77 -6.22 -5.79 15.57
CA SER A 77 -7.45 -5.75 16.36
C SER A 77 -8.30 -4.54 15.97
N SER A 78 -9.58 -4.55 16.32
CA SER A 78 -10.46 -3.38 16.12
C SER A 78 -9.91 -2.14 16.82
N GLU A 79 -9.36 -2.31 18.01
CA GLU A 79 -8.75 -1.25 18.82
C GLU A 79 -7.51 -0.67 18.16
N THR A 80 -6.56 -1.50 17.70
CA THR A 80 -5.34 -0.99 17.07
C THR A 80 -5.64 -0.30 15.75
N ILE A 81 -6.55 -0.85 14.94
CA ILE A 81 -7.01 -0.19 13.70
C ILE A 81 -7.63 1.16 14.02
N TYR A 82 -8.54 1.23 15.00
CA TYR A 82 -9.20 2.46 15.41
C TYR A 82 -8.18 3.51 15.88
N ASN A 83 -7.23 3.12 16.72
CA ASN A 83 -6.22 4.02 17.27
C ASN A 83 -5.33 4.61 16.17
N GLU A 84 -4.87 3.80 15.21
CA GLU A 84 -4.09 4.29 14.07
C GLU A 84 -4.92 5.23 13.18
N CYS A 85 -6.17 4.86 12.88
CA CYS A 85 -7.06 5.71 12.08
C CYS A 85 -7.32 7.05 12.77
N LYS A 86 -7.59 7.01 14.08
CA LYS A 86 -7.83 8.21 14.90
C LYS A 86 -6.59 9.09 14.94
N ASN A 87 -5.40 8.51 15.15
CA ASN A 87 -4.13 9.23 15.16
C ASN A 87 -3.93 10.01 13.86
N ILE A 88 -4.06 9.33 12.71
CA ILE A 88 -3.92 9.96 11.39
C ILE A 88 -4.98 11.05 11.15
N LEU A 89 -6.24 10.83 11.54
CA LEU A 89 -7.33 11.77 11.27
C LEU A 89 -7.38 12.96 12.24
N SER A 90 -6.87 12.81 13.45
CA SER A 90 -6.94 13.84 14.50
C SER A 90 -5.73 14.77 14.48
N ASP A 91 -4.59 14.31 13.95
CA ASP A 91 -3.37 15.10 13.86
C ASP A 91 -3.12 15.55 12.41
N ARG A 92 -3.24 16.87 12.20
CA ARG A 92 -3.03 17.48 10.88
C ARG A 92 -1.59 17.31 10.39
N GLN A 93 -0.60 17.39 11.27
CA GLN A 93 0.81 17.25 10.89
C GLN A 93 1.09 15.83 10.40
N ILE A 94 0.62 14.80 11.13
CA ILE A 94 0.75 13.40 10.71
C ILE A 94 0.05 13.18 9.37
N TYR A 95 -1.19 13.66 9.23
CA TYR A 95 -1.98 13.50 8.01
C TYR A 95 -1.26 14.04 6.76
N PHE A 96 -0.74 15.28 6.83
CA PHE A 96 -0.04 15.90 5.72
C PHE A 96 1.37 15.35 5.52
N SER A 97 2.04 14.90 6.57
CA SER A 97 3.33 14.19 6.47
C SER A 97 3.18 12.91 5.64
N ILE A 98 2.17 12.08 5.94
CA ILE A 98 1.87 10.88 5.15
C ILE A 98 1.60 11.22 3.69
N LYS A 99 0.76 12.24 3.42
CA LYS A 99 0.48 12.67 2.04
C LYS A 99 1.73 13.12 1.30
N ASN A 100 2.60 13.89 1.97
CA ASN A 100 3.84 14.35 1.37
C ASN A 100 4.78 13.18 1.05
N ASP A 101 4.85 12.20 1.95
CA ASP A 101 5.65 11.00 1.77
C ASP A 101 5.11 10.05 0.68
N LEU A 102 3.82 10.12 0.37
CA LEU A 102 3.20 9.38 -0.74
C LEU A 102 3.43 10.03 -2.11
N ASN A 103 3.68 11.35 -2.19
CA ASN A 103 3.88 12.07 -3.46
C ASN A 103 4.91 11.43 -4.42
N PRO A 104 6.11 11.00 -3.98
CA PRO A 104 7.11 10.42 -4.88
C PRO A 104 6.75 9.03 -5.42
N LEU A 105 5.65 8.41 -4.95
CA LEU A 105 5.25 7.06 -5.35
C LEU A 105 5.07 6.94 -6.86
N LYS A 106 4.42 7.94 -7.49
CA LYS A 106 4.15 7.93 -8.93
C LYS A 106 5.45 7.93 -9.74
N GLU A 107 6.44 8.70 -9.30
CA GLU A 107 7.75 8.77 -9.97
C GLU A 107 8.51 7.45 -9.81
N LYS A 108 8.49 6.85 -8.61
CA LYS A 108 9.13 5.56 -8.36
C LYS A 108 8.53 4.40 -9.15
N LEU A 109 7.22 4.40 -9.40
CA LEU A 109 6.56 3.38 -10.23
C LEU A 109 6.83 3.58 -11.73
N GLY A 110 7.33 4.76 -12.11
CA GLY A 110 7.65 5.10 -13.48
C GLY A 110 6.46 5.60 -14.30
N SER A 111 6.74 5.90 -15.56
CA SER A 111 5.74 6.41 -16.50
C SER A 111 4.85 5.30 -17.07
N LYS A 112 3.77 5.70 -17.75
CA LYS A 112 2.94 4.78 -18.56
C LYS A 112 3.79 4.00 -19.57
N GLY A 113 3.23 2.90 -20.07
CA GLY A 113 3.85 2.07 -21.11
C GLY A 113 4.42 0.73 -20.62
N ALA A 114 4.10 0.28 -19.40
CA ALA A 114 4.56 -1.02 -18.89
C ALA A 114 4.18 -2.17 -19.84
N SER A 115 2.92 -2.24 -20.29
CA SER A 115 2.45 -3.27 -21.22
C SER A 115 3.11 -3.19 -22.59
N GLU A 116 3.35 -1.98 -23.09
CA GLU A 116 4.02 -1.75 -24.38
C GLU A 116 5.50 -2.19 -24.32
N LYS A 117 6.22 -1.82 -23.25
CA LYS A 117 7.59 -2.28 -23.00
C LYS A 117 7.65 -3.80 -22.90
N ALA A 118 6.72 -4.42 -22.18
CA ALA A 118 6.64 -5.87 -22.07
C ALA A 118 6.39 -6.53 -23.45
N ALA A 119 5.45 -6.01 -24.24
CA ALA A 119 5.16 -6.52 -25.58
C ALA A 119 6.39 -6.41 -26.51
N LYS A 120 7.11 -5.28 -26.43
CA LYS A 120 8.35 -5.07 -27.21
C LYS A 120 9.43 -6.09 -26.83
N ILE A 121 9.67 -6.31 -25.53
CA ILE A 121 10.65 -7.31 -25.05
C ILE A 121 10.29 -8.71 -25.55
N ILE A 122 9.01 -9.10 -25.45
CA ILE A 122 8.56 -10.42 -25.93
C ILE A 122 8.80 -10.55 -27.43
N TYR A 123 8.44 -9.53 -28.22
CA TYR A 123 8.64 -9.53 -29.66
C TYR A 123 10.12 -9.62 -30.05
N ASP A 124 10.99 -8.88 -29.35
CA ASP A 124 12.44 -8.90 -29.59
C ASP A 124 13.06 -10.26 -29.25
N CYS A 125 12.54 -11.00 -28.26
CA CYS A 125 12.99 -12.36 -27.93
C CYS A 125 12.55 -13.45 -28.93
N LEU A 126 11.57 -13.15 -29.80
CA LEU A 126 11.07 -14.09 -30.81
C LEU A 126 11.74 -13.92 -32.18
N LYS A 127 12.56 -12.88 -32.35
CA LYS A 127 13.42 -12.66 -33.52
C LYS A 127 14.77 -13.33 -33.34
#